data_AF-A0A2H9QH10-F1
#
_entry.id   AF-A0A2H9QH10-F1
#
_cell.length_a   1.000
_cell.length_b   1.000
_cell.length_c   1.000
_cell.angle_alpha   90.00
_cell.angle_beta   90.00
_cell.angle_gamma   90.00
#
_symmetry.space_group_name_H-M   'P 1'
#
loop_
_entity.id
_entity.type
_entity.pdbx_description
1 polymer ?
#
loop_
_entity_poly.entity_id
_entity_poly.type
_entity_poly.pdbx_seq_one_letter_code
_entity_poly.pdbx_strand_id
1 'polypeptide(L)'
;MEMKFWKDVFAKLKKEIDSFSGGVSKYELQKTNGAECAAVLLSDVKHADHYFYLNNSIPIKNLCELSEHLKEIDENTFRNHVNDERNDFSAWVSNIIGDKTLGKKLSELDDKEEISKAVDIRVDYIKRRANSKY
;
A
#
# COMPACT_ATOMS: atom_id res chain seq x y z
N MET A 1 14.79 -27.06 -4.07
CA MET A 1 15.85 -26.35 -3.33
C MET A 1 15.58 -24.84 -3.20
N GLU A 2 14.38 -24.34 -3.56
CA GLU A 2 14.03 -22.90 -3.48
C GLU A 2 13.40 -22.45 -2.15
N MET A 3 12.90 -23.38 -1.35
CA MET A 3 12.19 -23.07 -0.10
C MET A 3 13.09 -22.49 1.01
N LYS A 4 14.42 -22.61 0.90
CA LYS A 4 15.37 -22.10 1.90
C LYS A 4 15.75 -20.64 1.63
N PHE A 5 15.96 -20.30 0.35
CA PHE A 5 16.29 -18.94 -0.08
C PHE A 5 15.20 -17.93 0.30
N TRP A 6 13.92 -18.27 0.05
CA TRP A 6 12.81 -17.40 0.43
C TRP A 6 12.62 -17.29 1.94
N LYS A 7 12.87 -18.35 2.72
CA LYS A 7 12.81 -18.27 4.18
C LYS A 7 13.85 -17.30 4.74
N ASP A 8 15.05 -17.31 4.18
CA ASP A 8 16.14 -16.43 4.60
C ASP A 8 15.88 -14.97 4.18
N VAL A 9 15.31 -14.76 2.98
CA VAL A 9 14.84 -13.45 2.50
C VAL A 9 13.71 -12.90 3.38
N PHE A 10 12.70 -13.72 3.71
CA PHE A 10 11.61 -13.31 4.60
C PHE A 10 12.06 -13.07 6.04
N ALA A 11 13.04 -13.84 6.54
CA ALA A 11 13.60 -13.62 7.87
C ALA A 11 14.39 -12.31 7.95
N LYS A 12 15.12 -11.96 6.88
CA LYS A 12 15.83 -10.69 6.76
C LYS A 12 14.87 -9.50 6.68
N LEU A 13 13.87 -9.59 5.81
CA LEU A 13 12.80 -8.59 5.68
C LEU A 13 12.01 -8.40 6.98
N LYS A 14 11.68 -9.48 7.69
CA LYS A 14 10.97 -9.42 8.96
C LYS A 14 11.78 -8.67 10.03
N LYS A 15 13.10 -8.89 10.08
CA LYS A 15 13.99 -8.21 11.02
C LYS A 15 14.11 -6.71 10.73
N GLU A 16 14.15 -6.34 9.45
CA GLU A 16 14.19 -4.93 9.01
C GLU A 16 12.85 -4.23 9.31
N ILE A 17 11.71 -4.90 9.10
CA ILE A 17 10.36 -4.40 9.45
C ILE A 17 10.17 -4.26 10.97
N ASP A 18 10.64 -5.24 11.75
CA ASP A 18 10.55 -5.22 13.21
C ASP A 18 11.47 -4.14 13.82
N SER A 19 12.56 -3.77 13.15
CA SER A 19 13.42 -2.64 13.56
C SER A 19 12.83 -1.27 13.24
N PHE A 20 11.90 -1.20 12.28
CA PHE A 20 11.23 0.03 11.84
C PHE A 20 9.94 0.31 12.63
N SER A 21 9.28 -0.73 13.14
CA SER A 21 8.04 -0.60 13.89
C SER A 21 8.30 -0.49 15.39
N GLY A 22 8.50 0.73 15.87
CA GLY A 22 8.43 1.06 17.30
C GLY A 22 7.06 0.70 17.88
N GLY A 23 6.93 -0.53 18.38
CA GLY A 23 5.86 -0.96 19.28
C GLY A 23 4.43 -0.73 18.80
N VAL A 24 4.03 -1.28 17.66
CA VAL A 24 2.60 -1.35 17.31
C VAL A 24 1.98 -2.56 18.01
N SER A 25 1.01 -2.30 18.91
CA SER A 25 0.36 -3.31 19.75
C SER A 25 -0.43 -4.33 18.92
N LYS A 26 -0.26 -5.61 19.27
CA LYS A 26 -0.95 -6.80 18.76
C LYS A 26 -2.49 -6.67 18.68
N TYR A 27 -3.08 -5.68 19.34
CA TYR A 27 -4.52 -5.45 19.40
C TYR A 27 -5.09 -4.62 18.22
N GLU A 28 -4.31 -3.78 17.55
CA GLU A 28 -4.81 -2.99 16.40
C GLU A 28 -4.79 -3.77 15.07
N LEU A 29 -3.97 -4.81 14.98
CA LEU A 29 -3.86 -5.68 13.80
C LEU A 29 -5.01 -6.70 13.65
N GLN A 30 -5.93 -6.80 14.62
CA GLN A 30 -6.98 -7.83 14.64
C GLN A 30 -8.21 -7.50 13.78
N LYS A 31 -8.34 -6.29 13.22
CA LYS A 31 -9.50 -5.90 12.39
C LYS A 31 -9.35 -6.18 10.89
N THR A 32 -8.20 -6.69 10.44
CA THR A 32 -7.98 -7.07 9.03
C THR A 32 -7.61 -8.57 8.93
N ASN A 33 -8.43 -9.44 9.50
CA ASN A 33 -8.33 -10.89 9.31
C ASN A 33 -9.50 -11.31 8.42
N GLY A 34 -9.36 -11.95 7.25
CA GLY A 34 -8.22 -12.43 6.50
C GLY A 34 -8.76 -12.99 5.17
N ALA A 35 -8.11 -12.65 4.06
CA ALA A 35 -8.50 -13.02 2.68
C ALA A 35 -9.81 -12.44 2.13
N GLU A 36 -10.90 -12.31 2.91
CA GLU A 36 -12.16 -11.71 2.44
C GLU A 36 -12.01 -10.21 2.19
N CYS A 37 -11.36 -9.48 3.10
CA CYS A 37 -11.01 -8.08 2.86
C CYS A 37 -9.87 -7.92 1.85
N ALA A 38 -9.02 -8.94 1.65
CA ALA A 38 -7.86 -8.83 0.76
C ALA A 38 -8.29 -8.59 -0.69
N ALA A 39 -9.26 -9.37 -1.18
CA ALA A 39 -9.84 -9.15 -2.50
C ALA A 39 -10.56 -7.79 -2.60
N VAL A 40 -11.23 -7.36 -1.52
CA VAL A 40 -11.93 -6.07 -1.46
C VAL A 40 -10.96 -4.88 -1.51
N LEU A 41 -9.79 -4.98 -0.88
CA LEU A 41 -8.76 -3.92 -0.92
C LEU A 41 -8.14 -3.72 -2.31
N LEU A 42 -8.21 -4.74 -3.18
CA LEU A 42 -7.79 -4.65 -4.58
C LEU A 42 -8.94 -4.32 -5.52
N SER A 43 -10.18 -4.34 -5.05
CA SER A 43 -11.35 -4.03 -5.86
C SER A 43 -11.52 -2.53 -6.05
N ASP A 44 -12.18 -2.15 -7.14
CA ASP A 44 -12.52 -0.76 -7.41
C ASP A 44 -13.36 -0.15 -6.29
N VAL A 45 -13.03 1.09 -5.94
CA VAL A 45 -13.85 1.91 -5.07
C VAL A 45 -15.24 2.08 -5.71
N LYS A 46 -16.30 1.81 -4.94
CA LYS A 46 -17.66 1.72 -5.50
C LYS A 46 -18.27 3.05 -5.93
N HIS A 47 -17.79 4.15 -5.36
CA HIS A 47 -18.32 5.50 -5.59
C HIS A 47 -17.27 6.33 -6.32
N ALA A 48 -17.64 6.87 -7.48
CA ALA A 48 -16.74 7.67 -8.30
C ALA A 48 -16.22 8.93 -7.59
N ASP A 49 -17.03 9.51 -6.68
CA ASP A 49 -16.65 10.66 -5.85
C ASP A 49 -15.47 10.37 -4.91
N HIS A 50 -15.12 9.09 -4.73
CA HIS A 50 -14.02 8.64 -3.89
C HIS A 50 -12.81 8.16 -4.70
N TYR A 51 -12.82 8.31 -6.03
CA TYR A 51 -11.64 8.08 -6.84
C TYR A 51 -10.56 9.11 -6.52
N PHE A 52 -9.32 8.69 -6.66
CA PHE A 52 -8.19 9.60 -6.54
C PHE A 52 -7.86 10.16 -7.92
N TYR A 53 -7.93 11.47 -8.07
CA TYR A 53 -7.70 12.13 -9.34
C TYR A 53 -6.29 12.73 -9.38
N LEU A 54 -5.51 12.30 -10.36
CA LEU A 54 -4.25 12.95 -10.71
C LEU A 54 -4.51 14.20 -11.56
N ASN A 55 -3.52 15.11 -11.62
CA ASN A 55 -3.61 16.35 -12.40
C ASN A 55 -3.88 16.13 -13.91
N ASN A 56 -3.61 14.93 -14.44
CA ASN A 56 -3.90 14.55 -15.82
C ASN A 56 -5.36 14.05 -16.02
N SER A 57 -6.23 14.21 -15.03
CA SER A 57 -7.64 13.77 -15.03
C SER A 57 -7.83 12.24 -15.12
N ILE A 58 -6.78 11.45 -14.89
CA ILE A 58 -6.89 10.00 -14.83
C ILE A 58 -7.34 9.60 -13.42
N PRO A 59 -8.49 8.92 -13.26
CA PRO A 59 -8.96 8.45 -11.97
C PRO A 59 -8.26 7.15 -11.58
N ILE A 60 -7.75 7.09 -10.35
CA ILE A 60 -7.25 5.90 -9.70
C ILE A 60 -8.36 5.37 -8.79
N LYS A 61 -8.76 4.12 -9.03
CA LYS A 61 -9.94 3.49 -8.41
C LYS A 61 -9.58 2.46 -7.36
N ASN A 62 -8.36 1.91 -7.39
CA ASN A 62 -7.92 0.84 -6.50
C ASN A 62 -6.39 0.87 -6.27
N LEU A 63 -5.89 0.00 -5.39
CA LEU A 63 -4.46 -0.07 -5.07
C LEU A 63 -3.57 -0.60 -6.21
N CYS A 64 -4.10 -1.44 -7.10
CA CYS A 64 -3.34 -1.93 -8.26
C CYS A 64 -3.08 -0.78 -9.24
N GLU A 65 -4.13 -0.01 -9.56
CA GLU A 65 -4.01 1.19 -10.40
C GLU A 65 -3.06 2.20 -9.73
N LEU A 66 -3.13 2.39 -8.42
CA LEU A 66 -2.20 3.28 -7.72
C LEU A 66 -0.74 2.84 -7.92
N SER A 67 -0.45 1.55 -7.78
CA SER A 67 0.89 0.97 -7.99
C SER A 67 1.40 1.22 -9.41
N GLU A 68 0.56 1.04 -10.42
CA GLU A 68 0.90 1.25 -11.82
C GLU A 68 1.15 2.74 -12.11
N HIS A 69 0.24 3.61 -11.68
CA HIS A 69 0.37 5.05 -11.89
C HIS A 69 1.57 5.64 -11.18
N LEU A 70 1.89 5.21 -9.95
CA LEU A 70 3.07 5.69 -9.22
C LEU A 70 4.40 5.44 -9.96
N LYS A 71 4.46 4.45 -10.86
CA LYS A 71 5.64 4.16 -11.69
C LYS A 71 5.74 5.08 -12.91
N GLU A 72 4.61 5.56 -13.39
CA GLU A 72 4.52 6.37 -14.62
C GLU A 72 4.47 7.87 -14.35
N ILE A 73 3.97 8.30 -13.18
CA ILE A 73 3.87 9.73 -12.86
C ILE A 73 5.24 10.39 -12.80
N ASP A 74 5.30 11.58 -13.39
CA ASP A 74 6.45 12.45 -13.30
C ASP A 74 6.61 13.01 -11.87
N GLU A 75 7.84 13.40 -11.53
CA GLU A 75 8.18 13.91 -10.20
C GLU A 75 7.39 15.17 -9.82
N ASN A 76 7.10 16.04 -10.79
CA ASN A 76 6.39 17.29 -10.52
C ASN A 76 4.92 17.03 -10.16
N THR A 77 4.26 16.09 -10.84
CA THR A 77 2.90 15.63 -10.53
C THR A 77 2.88 14.95 -9.16
N PHE A 78 3.86 14.11 -8.85
CA PHE A 78 3.98 13.46 -7.54
C PHE A 78 4.11 14.48 -6.39
N ARG A 79 4.98 15.49 -6.54
CA ARG A 79 5.22 16.54 -5.53
C ARG A 79 4.01 17.43 -5.24
N ASN A 80 3.01 17.46 -6.12
CA ASN A 80 1.76 18.17 -5.82
C ASN A 80 0.91 17.45 -4.76
N HIS A 81 1.06 16.13 -4.68
CA HIS A 81 0.31 15.25 -3.77
C HIS A 81 1.10 14.85 -2.52
N VAL A 82 2.43 14.88 -2.61
CA VAL A 82 3.35 14.53 -1.53
C VAL A 82 4.31 15.68 -1.28
N ASN A 83 4.24 16.25 -0.08
CA ASN A 83 5.15 17.26 0.41
C ASN A 83 5.41 17.05 1.91
N ASP A 84 6.27 17.89 2.49
CA ASP A 84 6.72 17.78 3.87
C ASP A 84 5.57 17.85 4.91
N GLU A 85 4.40 18.38 4.53
CA GLU A 85 3.24 18.53 5.40
C GLU A 85 2.11 17.54 5.10
N ARG A 86 2.01 17.01 3.87
CA ARG A 86 0.90 16.16 3.44
C ARG A 86 1.33 15.06 2.48
N ASN A 87 0.63 13.94 2.61
CA ASN A 87 0.68 12.85 1.64
C ASN A 87 -0.77 12.44 1.30
N ASP A 88 -1.27 12.90 0.16
CA ASP A 88 -2.65 12.67 -0.25
C ASP A 88 -2.91 11.17 -0.52
N PHE A 89 -1.89 10.42 -0.97
CA PHE A 89 -1.98 8.98 -1.17
C PHE A 89 -2.18 8.24 0.16
N SER A 90 -1.46 8.64 1.20
CA SER A 90 -1.64 8.09 2.56
C SER A 90 -3.08 8.27 3.05
N ALA A 91 -3.62 9.49 2.90
CA ALA A 91 -4.98 9.81 3.32
C ALA A 91 -6.01 8.99 2.54
N TRP A 92 -5.85 8.88 1.22
CA TRP A 92 -6.75 8.10 0.36
C TRP A 92 -6.71 6.60 0.70
N VAL A 93 -5.52 6.02 0.82
CA VAL A 93 -5.35 4.61 1.18
C VAL A 93 -5.92 4.30 2.57
N SER A 94 -5.69 5.19 3.54
CA SER A 94 -6.20 5.02 4.90
C SER A 94 -7.73 5.15 4.96
N ASN A 95 -8.29 6.19 4.36
CA ASN A 95 -9.68 6.59 4.61
C ASN A 95 -10.68 6.05 3.59
N ILE A 96 -10.24 5.85 2.33
CA ILE A 96 -11.12 5.38 1.25
C ILE A 96 -10.93 3.89 1.01
N ILE A 97 -9.70 3.45 0.79
CA ILE A 97 -9.40 2.02 0.62
C ILE A 97 -9.56 1.27 1.94
N GLY A 98 -9.24 1.92 3.07
CA GLY A 98 -9.37 1.34 4.40
C GLY A 98 -8.13 0.55 4.85
N ASP A 99 -7.03 0.59 4.11
CA ASP A 99 -5.77 -0.03 4.52
C ASP A 99 -4.99 0.92 5.45
N LYS A 100 -5.36 0.92 6.73
CA LYS A 100 -4.73 1.76 7.76
C LYS A 100 -3.24 1.49 7.91
N THR A 101 -2.80 0.25 7.68
CA THR A 101 -1.39 -0.15 7.80
C THR A 101 -0.56 0.47 6.68
N LEU A 102 -0.99 0.32 5.43
CA LEU A 102 -0.31 0.96 4.30
C LEU A 102 -0.42 2.48 4.40
N GLY A 103 -1.61 3.02 4.71
CA GLY A 103 -1.80 4.46 4.86
C GLY A 103 -0.83 5.09 5.87
N LYS A 104 -0.69 4.51 7.06
CA LYS A 104 0.30 4.97 8.05
C LYS A 104 1.73 4.88 7.52
N LYS A 105 2.08 3.79 6.84
CA LYS A 105 3.43 3.66 6.27
C LYS A 105 3.70 4.73 5.22
N LEU A 106 2.72 5.05 4.37
CA LEU A 106 2.86 6.09 3.35
C LEU A 106 2.97 7.50 3.95
N SER A 107 2.33 7.80 5.09
CA SER A 107 2.46 9.14 5.71
C SER A 107 3.87 9.46 6.21
N GLU A 108 4.71 8.44 6.38
CA GLU A 108 6.11 8.58 6.83
C GLU A 108 7.09 8.64 5.66
N LEU A 109 6.61 8.57 4.41
CA LEU A 109 7.42 8.55 3.20
C LEU A 109 7.11 9.78 2.34
N ASP A 110 8.17 10.36 1.80
CA ASP A 110 8.13 11.52 0.89
C ASP A 110 8.83 11.23 -0.46
N ASP A 111 9.53 10.09 -0.57
CA ASP A 111 10.17 9.64 -1.79
C ASP A 111 9.24 8.79 -2.66
N LYS A 112 9.21 9.10 -3.97
CA LYS A 112 8.35 8.42 -4.93
C LYS A 112 8.68 6.93 -5.07
N GLU A 113 9.95 6.58 -5.10
CA GLU A 113 10.35 5.17 -5.24
C GLU A 113 10.00 4.38 -3.99
N GLU A 114 10.21 4.95 -2.80
CA GLU A 114 9.86 4.31 -1.54
C GLU A 114 8.35 4.09 -1.41
N ILE A 115 7.55 5.09 -1.76
CA ILE A 115 6.08 4.97 -1.80
C ILE A 115 5.66 3.90 -2.82
N SER A 116 6.20 3.94 -4.04
CA SER A 116 5.90 2.96 -5.09
C SER A 116 6.22 1.53 -4.63
N LYS A 117 7.41 1.31 -4.05
CA LYS A 117 7.83 0.02 -3.50
C LYS A 117 6.90 -0.44 -2.36
N ALA A 118 6.51 0.47 -1.46
CA ALA A 118 5.63 0.13 -0.35
C ALA A 118 4.24 -0.31 -0.83
N VAL A 119 3.67 0.38 -1.81
CA VAL A 119 2.39 0.01 -2.43
C VAL A 119 2.51 -1.33 -3.17
N ASP A 120 3.57 -1.52 -3.97
CA ASP A 120 3.84 -2.77 -4.69
C ASP A 120 3.91 -3.98 -3.76
N ILE A 121 4.74 -3.89 -2.72
CA ILE A 121 4.91 -4.97 -1.72
C ILE A 121 3.55 -5.31 -1.08
N ARG A 122 2.75 -4.28 -0.78
CA ARG A 122 1.44 -4.47 -0.16
C ARG A 122 0.45 -5.13 -1.12
N VAL A 123 0.37 -4.67 -2.36
CA VAL A 123 -0.49 -5.26 -3.39
C VAL A 123 -0.13 -6.74 -3.60
N ASP A 124 1.16 -7.04 -3.72
CA ASP A 124 1.67 -8.41 -3.87
C ASP A 124 1.31 -9.31 -2.68
N TYR A 125 1.49 -8.79 -1.47
CA TYR A 125 1.11 -9.50 -0.24
C TYR A 125 -0.39 -9.83 -0.24
N ILE A 126 -1.22 -8.88 -0.61
CA ILE A 126 -2.68 -9.04 -0.67
C ILE A 126 -3.06 -10.06 -1.78
N LYS A 127 -2.47 -9.97 -2.98
CA LYS A 127 -2.69 -10.90 -4.09
C LYS A 127 -2.36 -12.34 -3.71
N ARG A 128 -1.18 -12.59 -3.11
CA ARG A 128 -0.78 -13.94 -2.68
C ARG A 128 -1.73 -14.50 -1.63
N ARG A 129 -2.21 -13.67 -0.70
CA ARG A 129 -3.14 -14.09 0.34
C ARG A 129 -4.55 -14.37 -0.19
N ALA A 130 -4.99 -13.63 -1.22
CA ALA A 130 -6.24 -13.90 -1.92
C ALA A 130 -6.16 -15.22 -2.72
N ASN A 131 -5.05 -15.45 -3.43
CA ASN A 131 -4.86 -16.65 -4.27
C ASN A 131 -4.55 -17.92 -3.47
N SER A 132 -3.99 -17.84 -2.27
CA SER A 132 -3.69 -18.99 -1.41
C SER A 132 -4.93 -19.70 -0.82
N LYS A 133 -6.15 -19.29 -1.19
CA LYS A 133 -7.42 -19.88 -0.73
C LYS A 133 -8.07 -20.86 -1.73
N TYR A 134 -7.36 -21.27 -2.79
CA TYR A 134 -7.78 -22.33 -3.71
C TYR A 134 -6.71 -23.41 -3.84
#